data_AF-A0A1G0YM96-F1
#
_entry.id   AF-A0A1G0YM96-F1
#
_cell.length_a   1.000
_cell.length_b   1.000
_cell.length_c   1.000
_cell.angle_alpha   90.00
_cell.angle_beta   90.00
_cell.angle_gamma   90.00
#
_symmetry.space_group_name_H-M   'P 1'
#
loop_
_entity.id
_entity.type
_entity.pdbx_description
1 polymer ?
#
loop_
_entity_poly.entity_id
_entity_poly.type
_entity_poly.pdbx_seq_one_letter_code
_entity_poly.pdbx_strand_id
1 'polypeptide(L)'
;MTPKTVVLICSVVCAVPIYADQVEVVDTQGGRMTWTTDAANAISVYTVEWAPSLEGSAWQSSWSSLSGIETTNQIVTVDIPMFYRVSGYSYREESDPAVLRQMYVNAVRDASNATPEKITRHLFAVHPSNPDIVWRTNSSGVKEIKVVSFMSQWAAMNFYQGHTNITASEQWVTIYPEMYNFCRNYKGTNQLLRIKQVLGMPPWSGNDTMVEFWVDPNFLFRPSPDPEIYDHEANAEFYTNAFSYMSTMSVSPDYFHWYTNTFNTRHYDMPGDNPTNSWPWTRLGYTYDWGQPSNHVGLSEYVIPDKWLWPWPGTNKNVAMEVAFITNAASYGK
;
A
#
# COMPACT_ATOMS: atom_id res chain seq x y z
N MET A 1 12.45 -7.55 23.45
CA MET A 1 13.86 -7.55 23.01
C MET A 1 14.35 -6.11 23.07
N THR A 2 15.53 -5.89 23.63
CA THR A 2 16.15 -4.56 23.70
C THR A 2 16.59 -4.12 22.31
N PRO A 3 16.21 -2.91 21.83
CA PRO A 3 16.66 -2.38 20.54
C PRO A 3 18.19 -2.24 20.50
N LYS A 4 18.83 -2.70 19.42
CA LYS A 4 20.26 -2.50 19.21
C LYS A 4 20.48 -1.14 18.56
N THR A 5 21.33 -0.32 19.19
CA THR A 5 21.36 1.11 18.94
C THR A 5 22.79 1.64 18.91
N VAL A 6 23.15 2.45 17.90
CA VAL A 6 24.44 3.18 17.85
C VAL A 6 24.22 4.67 17.64
N VAL A 7 24.82 5.50 18.48
CA VAL A 7 24.56 6.94 18.64
C VAL A 7 25.72 7.78 18.07
N LEU A 8 25.41 8.88 17.37
CA LEU A 8 26.41 9.76 16.75
C LEU A 8 26.36 11.19 17.31
N ILE A 9 27.51 11.73 17.75
CA ILE A 9 27.67 13.07 18.35
C ILE A 9 27.94 14.11 17.26
N CYS A 10 27.02 15.06 17.06
CA CYS A 10 27.21 16.15 16.10
C CYS A 10 27.75 17.41 16.80
N SER A 11 29.06 17.38 17.09
CA SER A 11 29.86 18.60 17.31
C SER A 11 31.33 18.38 16.92
N VAL A 12 31.79 17.14 16.98
CA VAL A 12 33.02 16.61 16.40
C VAL A 12 32.68 15.16 16.07
N VAL A 13 32.87 14.73 14.82
CA VAL A 13 32.50 13.38 14.36
C VAL A 13 33.30 12.34 15.15
N CYS A 14 32.71 11.84 16.23
CA CYS A 14 33.15 10.68 16.96
C CYS A 14 31.96 9.74 17.12
N ALA A 15 32.03 8.58 16.46
CA ALA A 15 31.16 7.46 16.73
C ALA A 15 31.58 6.84 18.08
N VAL A 16 30.66 6.77 19.04
CA VAL A 16 30.91 6.11 20.32
C VAL A 16 29.99 4.88 20.38
N PRO A 17 30.52 3.65 20.29
CA PRO A 17 29.72 2.45 20.43
C PRO A 17 29.36 2.27 21.91
N ILE A 18 28.07 2.38 22.25
CA ILE A 18 27.63 2.20 23.65
C ILE A 18 27.13 0.77 23.93
N TYR A 19 26.93 -0.07 22.92
CA TYR A 19 26.73 -1.51 23.13
C TYR A 19 27.37 -2.33 22.01
N ALA A 20 28.11 -3.36 22.40
CA ALA A 20 28.77 -4.30 21.50
C ALA A 20 27.74 -5.06 20.65
N ASP A 21 28.13 -5.29 19.38
CA ASP A 21 27.56 -6.24 18.42
C ASP A 21 26.27 -5.81 17.68
N GLN A 22 26.43 -5.05 16.58
CA GLN A 22 26.23 -5.53 15.17
C GLN A 22 25.84 -4.49 14.10
N VAL A 23 25.64 -3.21 14.45
CA VAL A 23 25.43 -2.14 13.47
C VAL A 23 26.46 -1.05 13.70
N GLU A 24 27.29 -0.76 12.71
CA GLU A 24 28.36 0.24 12.80
C GLU A 24 28.16 1.30 11.73
N VAL A 25 28.13 2.58 12.11
CA VAL A 25 28.15 3.67 11.13
C VAL A 25 29.57 3.77 10.57
N VAL A 26 29.72 3.47 9.28
CA VAL A 26 30.99 3.38 8.56
C VAL A 26 31.43 4.74 8.02
N ASP A 27 30.49 5.57 7.58
CA ASP A 27 30.79 6.88 7.00
C ASP A 27 29.63 7.85 7.14
N THR A 28 29.95 9.14 7.29
CA THR A 28 28.98 10.24 7.27
C THR A 28 29.54 11.42 6.47
N GLN A 29 29.37 11.39 5.14
CA GLN A 29 29.88 12.43 4.25
C GLN A 29 28.79 12.92 3.30
N GLY A 30 28.80 14.23 3.02
CA GLY A 30 27.92 14.85 2.01
C GLY A 30 26.43 14.65 2.27
N GLY A 31 26.00 14.61 3.53
CA GLY A 31 24.59 14.36 3.89
C GLY A 31 24.14 12.91 3.75
N ARG A 32 25.07 11.97 3.58
CA ARG A 32 24.80 10.52 3.56
C ARG A 32 25.35 9.87 4.80
N MET A 33 24.64 8.87 5.29
CA MET A 33 25.09 7.96 6.35
C MET A 33 25.20 6.56 5.77
N THR A 34 26.34 5.90 5.98
CA THR A 34 26.60 4.52 5.58
C THR A 34 26.81 3.69 6.82
N TRP A 35 26.20 2.51 6.91
CA TRP A 35 26.36 1.62 8.06
C TRP A 35 26.50 0.16 7.62
N THR A 36 27.03 -0.68 8.52
CA THR A 36 27.10 -2.13 8.33
C THR A 36 25.74 -2.79 8.61
N THR A 37 25.38 -3.78 7.80
CA THR A 37 24.19 -4.61 8.03
C THR A 37 24.59 -5.96 8.56
N ASP A 38 23.81 -6.51 9.50
CA ASP A 38 24.01 -7.87 9.98
C ASP A 38 22.94 -8.81 9.41
N ALA A 39 23.28 -9.44 8.29
CA ALA A 39 22.42 -10.46 7.67
C ALA A 39 22.38 -11.78 8.46
N ALA A 40 23.33 -12.02 9.38
CA ALA A 40 23.43 -13.26 10.14
C ALA A 40 22.51 -13.28 11.38
N ASN A 41 22.15 -12.11 11.93
CA ASN A 41 21.39 -11.99 13.19
C ASN A 41 19.92 -11.64 12.99
N ALA A 42 19.35 -11.97 11.83
CA ALA A 42 17.95 -11.74 11.47
C ALA A 42 17.50 -10.26 11.55
N ILE A 43 18.43 -9.30 11.66
CA ILE A 43 18.13 -7.87 11.56
C ILE A 43 17.93 -7.55 10.08
N SER A 44 16.67 -7.41 9.70
CA SER A 44 16.26 -7.21 8.30
C SER A 44 15.70 -5.82 8.03
N VAL A 45 15.47 -5.01 9.06
CA VAL A 45 14.97 -3.65 8.94
C VAL A 45 15.77 -2.70 9.82
N TYR A 46 16.03 -1.50 9.30
CA TYR A 46 16.79 -0.44 9.94
C TYR A 46 16.00 0.86 9.85
N THR A 47 16.00 1.63 10.94
CA THR A 47 15.43 2.99 10.99
C THR A 47 16.54 3.96 11.39
N VAL A 48 16.64 5.08 10.68
CA VAL A 48 17.45 6.21 11.12
C VAL A 48 16.59 7.10 12.01
N GLU A 49 17.00 7.25 13.26
CA GLU A 49 16.30 8.06 14.25
C GLU A 49 17.17 9.25 14.66
N TRP A 50 16.53 10.30 15.16
CA TRP A 50 17.22 11.50 15.63
C TRP A 50 16.77 11.94 17.02
N ALA A 51 17.62 12.69 17.71
CA ALA A 51 17.28 13.35 18.97
C ALA A 51 17.92 14.75 19.05
N PRO A 52 17.32 15.71 19.77
CA PRO A 52 17.91 17.03 20.01
C PRO A 52 19.03 16.98 21.07
N SER A 53 19.06 15.96 21.92
CA SER A 53 20.07 15.70 22.95
C SER A 53 20.30 14.20 23.11
N LEU A 54 21.50 13.79 23.55
CA LEU A 54 21.78 12.39 23.93
C LEU A 54 21.23 12.02 25.30
N GLU A 55 21.07 13.02 26.17
CA GLU A 55 20.59 12.84 27.53
C GLU A 55 19.15 13.35 27.64
N GLY A 56 18.27 12.51 28.18
CA GLY A 56 16.91 12.87 28.54
C GLY A 56 15.91 13.03 27.38
N SER A 57 16.34 12.99 26.12
CA SER A 57 15.45 13.09 24.96
C SER A 57 15.01 11.73 24.41
N ALA A 58 13.74 11.66 23.99
CA ALA A 58 13.25 10.54 23.19
C ALA A 58 13.82 10.63 21.76
N TRP A 59 14.16 9.48 21.20
CA TRP A 59 14.56 9.36 19.81
C TRP A 59 13.32 9.34 18.90
N GLN A 60 13.38 10.12 17.83
CA GLN A 60 12.28 10.33 16.87
C GLN A 60 12.65 9.70 15.52
N SER A 61 11.67 9.06 14.87
CA SER A 61 11.82 8.46 13.53
C SER A 61 11.10 9.24 12.43
N SER A 62 10.46 10.36 12.77
CA SER A 62 9.75 11.25 11.84
C SER A 62 10.21 12.69 11.98
N TRP A 63 9.87 13.52 10.99
CA TRP A 63 10.16 14.96 10.96
C TRP A 63 8.88 15.79 11.16
N SER A 64 7.77 15.14 11.52
CA SER A 64 6.43 15.75 11.56
C SER A 64 6.35 16.92 12.54
N SER A 65 7.12 16.87 13.63
CA SER A 65 7.25 17.96 14.62
C SER A 65 7.91 19.23 14.06
N LEU A 66 8.59 19.14 12.92
CA LEU A 66 9.25 20.26 12.24
C LEU A 66 8.42 20.85 11.09
N SER A 67 7.19 20.37 10.90
CA SER A 67 6.29 20.80 9.83
C SER A 67 4.98 21.35 10.40
N GLY A 68 4.40 22.37 9.76
CA GLY A 68 3.10 22.92 10.19
C GLY A 68 3.12 23.60 11.56
N ILE A 69 4.23 24.27 11.92
CA ILE A 69 4.40 24.88 13.24
C ILE A 69 3.49 26.11 13.38
N GLU A 70 2.46 25.99 14.21
CA GLU A 70 1.53 27.08 14.50
C GLU A 70 2.11 28.07 15.51
N THR A 71 2.05 29.36 15.17
CA THR A 71 2.58 30.43 16.03
C THR A 71 1.50 30.94 16.99
N THR A 72 1.49 30.45 18.24
CA THR A 72 0.61 30.97 19.29
C THR A 72 1.28 32.03 20.18
N ASN A 73 2.62 32.14 20.12
CA ASN A 73 3.45 33.08 20.89
C ASN A 73 4.44 33.84 20.00
N GLN A 74 5.01 34.94 20.51
CA GLN A 74 6.02 35.75 19.79
C GLN A 74 7.38 35.05 19.60
N ILE A 75 7.66 33.99 20.37
CA ILE A 75 8.86 33.17 20.26
C ILE A 75 8.41 31.72 20.19
N VAL A 76 8.93 30.99 19.19
CA VAL A 76 8.65 29.57 18.96
C VAL A 76 9.93 28.79 19.19
N THR A 77 9.84 27.73 19.99
CA THR A 77 10.95 26.81 20.27
C THR A 77 10.54 25.43 19.79
N VAL A 78 11.41 24.76 19.03
CA VAL A 78 11.18 23.43 18.48
C VAL A 78 12.46 22.61 18.61
N ASP A 79 12.31 21.34 18.98
CA ASP A 79 13.39 20.37 19.03
C ASP A 79 13.87 20.06 17.62
N ILE A 80 15.16 20.26 17.35
CA ILE A 80 15.76 19.97 16.04
C ILE A 80 16.71 18.77 16.09
N PRO A 81 16.96 18.10 14.95
CA PRO A 81 17.82 16.92 14.88
C PRO A 81 19.28 17.27 15.07
N MET A 82 19.83 16.92 16.24
CA MET A 82 21.23 17.17 16.59
C MET A 82 22.05 15.89 16.63
N PHE A 83 21.41 14.75 16.92
CA PHE A 83 22.06 13.45 17.04
C PHE A 83 21.30 12.45 16.19
N TYR A 84 22.02 11.53 15.55
CA TYR A 84 21.43 10.48 14.73
C TYR A 84 21.87 9.11 15.23
N ARG A 85 21.00 8.12 15.03
CA ARG A 85 21.32 6.71 15.26
C ARG A 85 20.69 5.82 14.22
N VAL A 86 21.33 4.68 13.99
CA VAL A 86 20.73 3.57 13.26
C VAL A 86 20.22 2.56 14.27
N SER A 87 18.91 2.30 14.24
CA SER A 87 18.23 1.31 15.06
C SER A 87 17.86 0.12 14.18
N GLY A 88 18.45 -1.04 14.47
CA GLY A 88 18.18 -2.28 13.77
C GLY A 88 17.24 -3.18 14.57
N TYR A 89 16.23 -3.73 13.92
CA TYR A 89 15.39 -4.76 14.52
C TYR A 89 15.16 -5.93 13.56
N SER A 90 14.99 -7.11 14.15
CA SER A 90 14.57 -8.28 13.38
C SER A 90 13.13 -8.08 12.96
N TYR A 91 12.84 -8.09 11.66
CA TYR A 91 11.47 -8.29 11.20
C TYR A 91 11.10 -9.73 11.54
N ARG A 92 10.57 -9.93 12.74
CA ARG A 92 9.89 -11.15 13.08
C ARG A 92 8.52 -11.07 12.44
N GLU A 93 8.16 -12.07 11.65
CA GLU A 93 6.77 -12.26 11.23
C GLU A 93 5.90 -12.29 12.49
N GLU A 94 5.18 -11.20 12.71
CA GLU A 94 4.25 -11.12 13.84
C GLU A 94 3.15 -12.16 13.62
N SER A 95 2.84 -12.87 14.69
CA SER A 95 1.88 -13.97 14.70
C SER A 95 0.87 -13.84 15.83
N ASP A 96 1.12 -12.95 16.80
CA ASP A 96 0.21 -12.65 17.89
C ASP A 96 -1.06 -11.95 17.33
N PRO A 97 -2.25 -12.59 17.46
CA PRO A 97 -3.47 -12.04 16.90
C PRO A 97 -3.86 -10.67 17.46
N ALA A 98 -3.51 -10.36 18.71
CA ALA A 98 -3.80 -9.06 19.31
C ALA A 98 -2.90 -7.98 18.73
N VAL A 99 -1.62 -8.28 18.51
CA VAL A 99 -0.68 -7.35 17.85
C VAL A 99 -1.08 -7.12 16.40
N LEU A 100 -1.38 -8.19 15.65
CA LEU A 100 -1.85 -8.10 14.26
C LEU A 100 -3.13 -7.26 14.14
N ARG A 101 -4.07 -7.44 15.08
CA ARG A 101 -5.27 -6.60 15.17
C ARG A 101 -4.91 -5.14 15.38
N GLN A 102 -3.99 -4.84 16.30
CA GLN A 102 -3.60 -3.46 16.58
C GLN A 102 -2.91 -2.81 15.37
N MET A 103 -2.03 -3.54 14.66
CA MET A 103 -1.41 -3.08 13.42
C MET A 103 -2.46 -2.72 12.37
N TYR A 104 -3.46 -3.59 12.19
CA TYR A 104 -4.57 -3.35 11.26
C TYR A 104 -5.40 -2.13 11.65
N VAL A 105 -5.76 -1.99 12.93
CA VAL A 105 -6.51 -0.82 13.44
C VAL A 105 -5.74 0.48 13.21
N ASN A 106 -4.42 0.47 13.43
CA ASN A 106 -3.58 1.63 13.18
C ASN A 106 -3.53 2.00 11.70
N ALA A 107 -3.45 0.99 10.81
CA ALA A 107 -3.49 1.19 9.36
C ALA A 107 -4.80 1.82 8.90
N VAL A 108 -5.95 1.35 9.42
CA VAL A 108 -7.24 1.97 9.11
C VAL A 108 -7.26 3.44 9.52
N ARG A 109 -6.80 3.75 10.74
CA ARG A 109 -6.73 5.14 11.22
C ARG A 109 -5.82 5.99 10.36
N ASP A 110 -4.64 5.48 9.99
CA ASP A 110 -3.69 6.23 9.18
C ASP A 110 -4.19 6.48 7.75
N ALA A 111 -4.83 5.48 7.13
CA ALA A 111 -5.41 5.59 5.78
C ALA A 111 -6.56 6.61 5.69
N SER A 112 -7.18 6.96 6.83
CA SER A 112 -8.24 7.98 6.88
C SER A 112 -7.76 9.36 6.40
N ASN A 113 -6.45 9.61 6.45
CA ASN A 113 -5.84 10.86 5.99
C ASN A 113 -4.87 10.59 4.83
N ALA A 114 -5.31 10.88 3.61
CA ALA A 114 -4.48 10.89 2.41
C ALA A 114 -3.78 12.24 2.32
N THR A 115 -2.45 12.26 2.48
CA THR A 115 -1.65 13.48 2.42
C THR A 115 -0.68 13.42 1.24
N PRO A 116 -0.19 14.57 0.74
CA PRO A 116 0.76 14.59 -0.37
C PRO A 116 2.03 13.77 -0.12
N GLU A 117 2.48 13.65 1.13
CA GLU A 117 3.67 12.88 1.52
C GLU A 117 3.46 11.37 1.39
N LYS A 118 2.20 10.91 1.32
CA LYS A 118 1.85 9.50 1.11
C LYS A 118 1.73 9.14 -0.38
N ILE A 119 1.80 10.12 -1.29
CA ILE A 119 1.77 9.86 -2.72
C ILE A 119 3.03 9.09 -3.12
N THR A 120 2.84 7.97 -3.80
CA THR A 120 3.92 7.18 -4.40
C THR A 120 4.03 7.48 -5.90
N ARG A 121 5.26 7.37 -6.43
CA ARG A 121 5.58 7.50 -7.87
C ARG A 121 5.89 6.17 -8.53
N HIS A 122 5.44 5.09 -7.91
CA HIS A 122 5.77 3.71 -8.28
C HIS A 122 4.52 2.86 -8.52
N LEU A 123 3.36 3.47 -8.78
CA LEU A 123 2.17 2.72 -9.18
C LEU A 123 2.43 1.98 -10.49
N PHE A 124 1.74 0.87 -10.68
CA PHE A 124 1.87 0.02 -11.86
C PHE A 124 1.08 0.62 -13.03
N ALA A 125 1.72 1.40 -13.88
CA ALA A 125 1.06 1.99 -15.05
C ALA A 125 0.51 0.91 -16.01
N VAL A 126 -0.80 0.88 -16.25
CA VAL A 126 -1.47 0.04 -17.25
C VAL A 126 -1.37 0.71 -18.63
N HIS A 127 -0.15 1.00 -19.06
CA HIS A 127 0.14 1.67 -20.32
C HIS A 127 0.72 0.70 -21.36
N PRO A 128 0.38 0.80 -22.66
CA PRO A 128 0.92 -0.09 -23.69
C PRO A 128 2.45 -0.16 -23.79
N SER A 129 3.16 0.85 -23.30
CA SER A 129 4.63 0.86 -23.25
C SER A 129 5.21 0.18 -22.01
N ASN A 130 4.41 -0.17 -21.01
CA ASN A 130 4.89 -0.90 -19.85
C ASN A 130 5.16 -2.36 -20.24
N PRO A 131 6.43 -2.81 -20.27
CA PRO A 131 6.79 -4.14 -20.76
C PRO A 131 6.37 -5.26 -19.80
N ASP A 132 6.04 -4.94 -18.55
CA ASP A 132 5.69 -5.94 -17.54
C ASP A 132 4.23 -6.41 -17.66
N ILE A 133 3.37 -5.68 -18.38
CA ILE A 133 1.97 -6.06 -18.57
C ILE A 133 1.88 -7.34 -19.41
N VAL A 134 1.15 -8.31 -18.88
CA VAL A 134 0.79 -9.52 -19.62
C VAL A 134 -0.48 -9.26 -20.44
N TRP A 135 -0.32 -9.14 -21.74
CA TRP A 135 -1.41 -8.93 -22.71
C TRP A 135 -1.87 -10.24 -23.37
N ARG A 136 -3.15 -10.29 -23.73
CA ARG A 136 -3.66 -11.23 -24.72
C ARG A 136 -4.68 -10.56 -25.66
N THR A 137 -5.06 -11.28 -26.71
CA THR A 137 -6.22 -10.94 -27.53
C THR A 137 -7.17 -12.12 -27.51
N ASN A 138 -8.42 -11.91 -27.10
CA ASN A 138 -9.40 -12.98 -27.02
C ASN A 138 -9.97 -13.35 -28.41
N SER A 139 -10.83 -14.36 -28.47
CA SER A 139 -11.42 -14.85 -29.73
C SER A 139 -12.28 -13.80 -30.47
N SER A 140 -12.74 -12.76 -29.78
CA SER A 140 -13.52 -11.65 -30.33
C SER A 140 -12.63 -10.47 -30.77
N GLY A 141 -11.31 -10.58 -30.65
CA GLY A 141 -10.37 -9.52 -31.03
C GLY A 141 -10.16 -8.43 -29.96
N VAL A 142 -10.73 -8.59 -28.77
CA VAL A 142 -10.56 -7.63 -27.66
C VAL A 142 -9.21 -7.85 -27.00
N LYS A 143 -8.46 -6.76 -26.78
CA LYS A 143 -7.21 -6.80 -26.00
C LYS A 143 -7.53 -6.82 -24.52
N GLU A 144 -6.91 -7.73 -23.80
CA GLU A 144 -7.12 -7.92 -22.38
C GLU A 144 -5.78 -7.97 -21.66
N ILE A 145 -5.78 -7.55 -20.41
CA ILE A 145 -4.65 -7.71 -19.50
C ILE A 145 -5.00 -8.73 -18.42
N LYS A 146 -3.96 -9.29 -17.80
CA LYS A 146 -4.14 -10.19 -16.65
C LYS A 146 -4.12 -9.42 -15.33
N VAL A 147 -5.16 -9.60 -14.52
CA VAL A 147 -5.32 -9.01 -13.17
C VAL A 147 -5.60 -10.11 -12.16
N VAL A 148 -5.51 -9.80 -10.86
CA VAL A 148 -5.68 -10.76 -9.76
C VAL A 148 -6.56 -10.19 -8.67
N SER A 149 -7.53 -10.96 -8.20
CA SER A 149 -8.25 -10.69 -6.96
C SER A 149 -7.95 -11.75 -5.91
N PHE A 150 -8.10 -11.37 -4.65
CA PHE A 150 -7.87 -12.22 -3.49
C PHE A 150 -9.17 -12.42 -2.71
N MET A 151 -9.69 -13.64 -2.71
CA MET A 151 -11.02 -13.98 -2.18
C MET A 151 -11.00 -15.26 -1.35
N SER A 152 -12.12 -15.61 -0.74
CA SER A 152 -12.28 -16.91 -0.10
C SER A 152 -12.39 -18.02 -1.16
N GLN A 153 -11.89 -19.21 -0.83
CA GLN A 153 -12.05 -20.39 -1.69
C GLN A 153 -13.52 -20.66 -2.01
N TRP A 154 -14.41 -20.48 -1.03
CA TRP A 154 -15.84 -20.66 -1.25
C TRP A 154 -16.36 -19.73 -2.34
N ALA A 155 -16.01 -18.44 -2.32
CA ALA A 155 -16.41 -17.50 -3.37
C ALA A 155 -15.81 -17.91 -4.71
N ALA A 156 -14.50 -18.20 -4.76
CA ALA A 156 -13.79 -18.63 -5.97
C ALA A 156 -14.46 -19.84 -6.63
N MET A 157 -14.82 -20.86 -5.86
CA MET A 157 -15.41 -22.09 -6.39
C MET A 157 -16.88 -21.94 -6.78
N ASN A 158 -17.66 -21.13 -6.05
CA ASN A 158 -19.10 -21.03 -6.30
C ASN A 158 -19.48 -19.96 -7.34
N PHE A 159 -18.66 -18.91 -7.52
CA PHE A 159 -18.99 -17.80 -8.41
C PHE A 159 -18.04 -17.61 -9.60
N TYR A 160 -16.84 -18.21 -9.56
CA TYR A 160 -15.81 -17.94 -10.56
C TYR A 160 -15.36 -19.21 -11.30
N GLN A 161 -15.21 -20.34 -10.61
CA GLN A 161 -14.74 -21.59 -11.23
C GLN A 161 -15.60 -21.97 -12.45
N GLY A 162 -14.94 -22.28 -13.57
CA GLY A 162 -15.58 -22.70 -14.80
C GLY A 162 -16.31 -21.59 -15.57
N HIS A 163 -16.33 -20.36 -15.07
CA HIS A 163 -16.97 -19.23 -15.75
C HIS A 163 -16.00 -18.60 -16.74
N THR A 164 -16.39 -18.59 -18.00
CA THR A 164 -15.67 -17.93 -19.09
C THR A 164 -16.20 -16.51 -19.36
N ASN A 165 -17.26 -16.10 -18.64
CA ASN A 165 -17.83 -14.77 -18.74
C ASN A 165 -18.49 -14.41 -17.42
N ILE A 166 -17.74 -13.75 -16.54
CA ILE A 166 -18.23 -13.33 -15.23
C ILE A 166 -18.80 -11.93 -15.38
N THR A 167 -20.11 -11.81 -15.25
CA THR A 167 -20.80 -10.53 -15.18
C THR A 167 -20.76 -10.07 -13.72
N ALA A 168 -19.69 -9.38 -13.36
CA ALA A 168 -19.34 -9.24 -11.96
C ALA A 168 -20.15 -8.16 -11.22
N SER A 169 -20.34 -8.38 -9.91
CA SER A 169 -20.31 -7.27 -8.96
C SER A 169 -18.92 -6.64 -8.98
N GLU A 170 -18.78 -5.43 -8.45
CA GLU A 170 -17.50 -4.74 -8.35
C GLU A 170 -16.38 -5.66 -7.85
N GLN A 171 -15.23 -5.63 -8.52
CA GLN A 171 -14.04 -6.41 -8.13
C GLN A 171 -12.86 -5.52 -7.84
N TRP A 172 -12.28 -5.70 -6.65
CA TRP A 172 -11.01 -5.09 -6.28
C TRP A 172 -9.89 -6.02 -6.74
N VAL A 173 -8.96 -5.47 -7.52
CA VAL A 173 -7.88 -6.23 -8.17
C VAL A 173 -6.56 -5.49 -8.10
N THR A 174 -5.49 -6.25 -8.24
CA THR A 174 -4.14 -5.76 -8.54
C THR A 174 -3.67 -6.38 -9.86
N ILE A 175 -2.52 -5.94 -10.38
CA ILE A 175 -1.99 -6.41 -11.66
C ILE A 175 -1.21 -7.71 -11.46
N TYR A 176 -1.44 -8.70 -12.32
CA TYR A 176 -0.83 -10.04 -12.23
C TYR A 176 0.68 -10.07 -12.00
N PRO A 177 1.52 -9.45 -12.86
CA PRO A 177 2.97 -9.46 -12.68
C PRO A 177 3.39 -8.86 -11.33
N GLU A 178 2.71 -7.83 -10.83
CA GLU A 178 3.03 -7.17 -9.56
C GLU A 178 2.79 -8.13 -8.38
N MET A 179 1.60 -8.73 -8.30
CA MET A 179 1.27 -9.72 -7.26
C MET A 179 2.11 -11.00 -7.36
N TYR A 180 2.32 -11.51 -8.58
CA TYR A 180 3.11 -12.72 -8.80
C TYR A 180 4.56 -12.51 -8.34
N ASN A 181 5.19 -11.40 -8.75
CA ASN A 181 6.56 -11.09 -8.35
C ASN A 181 6.68 -10.80 -6.86
N PHE A 182 5.69 -10.13 -6.26
CA PHE A 182 5.62 -9.94 -4.81
C PHE A 182 5.67 -11.28 -4.07
N CYS A 183 4.81 -12.24 -4.44
CA CYS A 183 4.77 -13.56 -3.80
C CYS A 183 6.03 -14.38 -4.09
N ARG A 184 6.53 -14.37 -5.33
CA ARG A 184 7.76 -15.08 -5.73
C ARG A 184 9.00 -14.61 -4.96
N ASN A 185 9.06 -13.32 -4.66
CA ASN A 185 10.18 -12.71 -3.94
C ASN A 185 10.04 -12.86 -2.42
N TYR A 186 8.87 -13.20 -1.91
CA TYR A 186 8.66 -13.42 -0.48
C TYR A 186 9.47 -14.62 0.03
N LYS A 187 10.30 -14.39 1.05
CA LYS A 187 11.15 -15.43 1.69
C LYS A 187 10.69 -15.80 3.10
N GLY A 188 9.60 -15.20 3.54
CA GLY A 188 9.03 -15.48 4.84
C GLY A 188 8.26 -16.81 4.90
N THR A 189 7.81 -17.16 6.10
CA THR A 189 7.17 -18.45 6.38
C THR A 189 5.65 -18.41 6.21
N ASN A 190 5.02 -17.25 6.42
CA ASN A 190 3.57 -17.08 6.36
C ASN A 190 3.12 -16.18 5.18
N GLN A 191 3.17 -16.73 3.96
CA GLN A 191 2.79 -15.98 2.74
C GLN A 191 1.33 -15.53 2.75
N LEU A 192 0.42 -16.35 3.30
CA LEU A 192 -1.00 -15.99 3.36
C LEU A 192 -1.22 -14.73 4.20
N LEU A 193 -0.60 -14.64 5.39
CA LEU A 193 -0.66 -13.44 6.21
C LEU A 193 0.00 -12.26 5.50
N ARG A 194 1.14 -12.48 4.84
CA ARG A 194 1.85 -11.43 4.12
C ARG A 194 1.03 -10.84 2.96
N ILE A 195 0.28 -11.69 2.24
CA ILE A 195 -0.66 -11.26 1.21
C ILE A 195 -1.77 -10.40 1.83
N LYS A 196 -2.32 -10.82 2.98
CA LYS A 196 -3.32 -10.01 3.69
C LYS A 196 -2.76 -8.64 4.09
N GLN A 197 -1.51 -8.61 4.54
CA GLN A 197 -0.79 -7.39 4.88
C GLN A 197 -0.69 -6.44 3.70
N VAL A 198 -0.08 -6.89 2.59
CA VAL A 198 0.19 -6.01 1.46
C VAL A 198 -1.09 -5.50 0.79
N LEU A 199 -2.15 -6.31 0.79
CA LEU A 199 -3.44 -5.96 0.19
C LEU A 199 -4.36 -5.15 1.12
N GLY A 200 -3.92 -4.76 2.32
CA GLY A 200 -4.78 -4.04 3.25
C GLY A 200 -5.94 -4.88 3.81
N MET A 201 -5.85 -6.21 3.76
CA MET A 201 -6.88 -7.12 4.24
C MET A 201 -6.76 -7.37 5.75
N PRO A 202 -7.87 -7.54 6.48
CA PRO A 202 -7.82 -7.92 7.89
C PRO A 202 -7.07 -9.25 8.08
N PRO A 203 -6.28 -9.42 9.17
CA PRO A 203 -5.54 -10.65 9.41
C PRO A 203 -6.46 -11.88 9.58
N TRP A 204 -7.67 -11.67 10.13
CA TRP A 204 -8.70 -12.70 10.31
C TRP A 204 -9.63 -12.88 9.11
N SER A 205 -9.40 -12.20 7.98
CA SER A 205 -10.19 -12.41 6.76
C SER A 205 -10.14 -13.89 6.33
N GLY A 206 -11.27 -14.42 5.87
CA GLY A 206 -11.37 -15.80 5.36
C GLY A 206 -10.81 -15.97 3.95
N ASN A 207 -10.17 -14.94 3.40
CA ASN A 207 -9.60 -14.95 2.07
C ASN A 207 -8.31 -15.79 2.07
N ASP A 208 -8.20 -16.68 1.10
CA ASP A 208 -7.13 -17.68 0.99
C ASP A 208 -6.84 -18.12 -0.45
N THR A 209 -7.52 -17.52 -1.43
CA THR A 209 -7.52 -17.96 -2.82
C THR A 209 -7.26 -16.78 -3.75
N MET A 210 -6.30 -16.96 -4.66
CA MET A 210 -6.04 -16.04 -5.76
C MET A 210 -6.85 -16.46 -6.97
N VAL A 211 -7.51 -15.48 -7.60
CA VAL A 211 -8.21 -15.66 -8.87
C VAL A 211 -7.64 -14.68 -9.88
N GLU A 212 -7.09 -15.22 -10.96
CA GLU A 212 -6.58 -14.43 -12.08
C GLU A 212 -7.69 -14.25 -13.11
N PHE A 213 -7.85 -13.02 -13.58
CA PHE A 213 -8.82 -12.67 -14.61
C PHE A 213 -8.11 -12.10 -15.84
N TRP A 214 -8.71 -12.35 -16.99
CA TRP A 214 -8.48 -11.55 -18.17
C TRP A 214 -9.61 -10.55 -18.33
N VAL A 215 -9.26 -9.27 -18.48
CA VAL A 215 -10.22 -8.17 -18.58
C VAL A 215 -9.71 -7.13 -19.58
N ASP A 216 -10.63 -6.51 -20.32
CA ASP A 216 -10.33 -5.33 -21.13
C ASP A 216 -9.97 -4.16 -20.18
N PRO A 217 -8.76 -3.56 -20.30
CA PRO A 217 -8.34 -2.49 -19.40
C PRO A 217 -9.24 -1.25 -19.43
N ASN A 218 -10.10 -1.09 -20.43
CA ASN A 218 -11.12 -0.04 -20.44
C ASN A 218 -12.20 -0.21 -19.34
N PHE A 219 -12.25 -1.39 -18.71
CA PHE A 219 -13.07 -1.64 -17.52
C PHE A 219 -12.25 -1.61 -16.22
N LEU A 220 -11.07 -0.99 -16.23
CA LEU A 220 -10.31 -0.74 -15.01
C LEU A 220 -10.31 0.75 -14.71
N PHE A 221 -10.44 1.08 -13.44
CA PHE A 221 -10.12 2.40 -12.93
C PHE A 221 -9.33 2.30 -11.64
N ARG A 222 -8.55 3.32 -11.35
CA ARG A 222 -7.84 3.45 -10.08
C ARG A 222 -8.80 4.01 -9.02
N PRO A 223 -8.97 3.38 -7.84
CA PRO A 223 -9.90 3.85 -6.82
C PRO A 223 -9.30 5.03 -6.05
N SER A 224 -9.19 6.17 -6.73
CA SER A 224 -8.58 7.41 -6.23
C SER A 224 -9.30 8.64 -6.80
N PRO A 225 -9.05 9.86 -6.32
CA PRO A 225 -9.55 11.07 -6.97
C PRO A 225 -9.12 11.20 -8.45
N ASP A 226 -8.02 10.54 -8.80
CA ASP A 226 -7.55 10.31 -10.16
C ASP A 226 -7.81 8.86 -10.63
N PRO A 227 -8.90 8.61 -11.38
CA PRO A 227 -9.25 7.25 -11.78
C PRO A 227 -8.41 6.69 -12.93
N GLU A 228 -7.51 7.49 -13.48
CA GLU A 228 -6.64 7.11 -14.58
C GLU A 228 -5.66 5.98 -14.18
N ILE A 229 -5.34 5.10 -15.14
CA ILE A 229 -4.56 3.88 -14.90
C ILE A 229 -3.20 3.86 -15.60
N TYR A 230 -2.88 4.84 -16.44
CA TYR A 230 -1.72 4.85 -17.34
C TYR A 230 -0.48 5.49 -16.72
N ASP A 231 -0.59 6.17 -15.59
CA ASP A 231 0.53 6.80 -14.89
C ASP A 231 1.00 6.02 -13.63
N HIS A 232 2.03 6.58 -13.00
CA HIS A 232 2.75 5.98 -11.87
C HIS A 232 2.46 6.63 -10.52
N GLU A 233 1.56 7.61 -10.47
CA GLU A 233 1.13 8.30 -9.25
C GLU A 233 -0.35 8.65 -9.35
N ALA A 234 -1.02 8.89 -8.23
CA ALA A 234 -2.42 9.29 -8.23
C ALA A 234 -2.57 10.63 -7.52
N ASN A 235 -3.35 11.54 -8.08
CA ASN A 235 -3.63 12.80 -7.41
C ASN A 235 -4.49 12.56 -6.16
N ALA A 236 -4.11 13.19 -5.05
CA ALA A 236 -4.83 13.10 -3.77
C ALA A 236 -6.11 13.96 -3.73
N GLU A 237 -6.34 14.80 -4.74
CA GLU A 237 -7.50 15.68 -4.84
C GLU A 237 -8.20 15.52 -6.20
N PHE A 238 -9.52 15.68 -6.21
CA PHE A 238 -10.24 15.78 -7.46
C PHE A 238 -9.83 17.07 -8.17
N TYR A 239 -9.57 16.99 -9.47
CA TYR A 239 -9.44 18.19 -10.30
C TYR A 239 -10.80 18.92 -10.37
N THR A 240 -10.99 19.90 -9.48
CA THR A 240 -12.22 20.71 -9.41
C THR A 240 -12.16 22.00 -10.24
N ASN A 241 -10.97 22.39 -10.72
CA ASN A 241 -10.72 23.72 -11.31
C ASN A 241 -10.01 23.72 -12.68
N ALA A 242 -10.37 22.82 -13.59
CA ALA A 242 -10.15 23.11 -15.01
C ALA A 242 -11.33 23.96 -15.50
N PHE A 243 -11.06 25.18 -15.97
CA PHE A 243 -12.01 25.96 -16.76
C PHE A 243 -12.77 25.02 -17.71
N SER A 244 -14.10 25.13 -17.70
CA SER A 244 -15.12 24.26 -18.28
C SER A 244 -15.10 24.10 -19.82
N TYR A 245 -13.91 24.11 -20.43
CA TYR A 245 -13.69 23.97 -21.87
C TYR A 245 -12.66 22.89 -22.25
N MET A 246 -12.10 22.12 -21.30
CA MET A 246 -11.27 20.94 -21.58
C MET A 246 -11.84 19.69 -20.91
N SER A 247 -12.68 18.97 -21.65
CA SER A 247 -13.53 17.85 -21.20
C SER A 247 -12.80 16.52 -20.94
N THR A 248 -11.55 16.52 -20.46
CA THR A 248 -10.76 15.29 -20.27
C THR A 248 -10.25 15.07 -18.83
N MET A 249 -10.53 15.97 -17.87
CA MET A 249 -10.02 15.85 -16.50
C MET A 249 -11.11 15.91 -15.40
N SER A 250 -12.38 16.01 -15.78
CA SER A 250 -13.49 15.94 -14.80
C SER A 250 -13.93 14.49 -14.63
N VAL A 251 -13.83 13.96 -13.41
CA VAL A 251 -14.47 12.69 -13.07
C VAL A 251 -15.99 12.83 -13.21
N SER A 252 -16.69 11.74 -13.50
CA SER A 252 -18.14 11.79 -13.62
C SER A 252 -18.84 11.95 -12.27
N PRO A 253 -20.07 12.49 -12.25
CA PRO A 253 -20.90 12.49 -11.04
C PRO A 253 -21.09 11.09 -10.42
N ASP A 254 -21.21 10.05 -11.26
CA ASP A 254 -21.38 8.68 -10.81
C ASP A 254 -20.11 8.15 -10.12
N TYR A 255 -18.93 8.43 -10.69
CA TYR A 255 -17.66 8.08 -10.07
C TYR A 255 -17.46 8.82 -8.74
N PHE A 256 -17.76 10.12 -8.72
CA PHE A 256 -17.67 10.91 -7.50
C PHE A 256 -18.61 10.39 -6.40
N HIS A 257 -19.84 10.00 -6.78
CA HIS A 257 -20.80 9.39 -5.86
C HIS A 257 -20.31 8.05 -5.33
N TRP A 258 -19.81 7.17 -6.22
CA TRP A 258 -19.19 5.92 -5.86
C TRP A 258 -18.04 6.11 -4.87
N TYR A 259 -17.10 6.99 -5.21
CA TYR A 259 -15.93 7.27 -4.39
C TYR A 259 -16.35 7.74 -2.99
N THR A 260 -17.30 8.67 -2.93
CA THR A 260 -17.81 9.23 -1.67
C THR A 260 -18.54 8.16 -0.84
N ASN A 261 -19.36 7.32 -1.47
CA ASN A 261 -20.05 6.22 -0.80
C ASN A 261 -19.06 5.16 -0.29
N THR A 262 -18.09 4.77 -1.10
CA THR A 262 -17.00 3.87 -0.72
C THR A 262 -16.22 4.44 0.45
N PHE A 263 -15.90 5.74 0.46
CA PHE A 263 -15.20 6.39 1.57
C PHE A 263 -16.01 6.32 2.87
N ASN A 264 -17.29 6.69 2.81
CA ASN A 264 -18.17 6.71 3.98
C ASN A 264 -18.42 5.31 4.57
N THR A 265 -18.36 4.27 3.75
CA THR A 265 -18.53 2.88 4.19
C THR A 265 -17.24 2.21 4.67
N ARG A 266 -16.08 2.89 4.64
CA ARG A 266 -14.83 2.35 5.20
C ARG A 266 -14.68 2.51 6.71
N HIS A 267 -15.61 3.19 7.38
CA HIS A 267 -15.71 3.27 8.84
C HIS A 267 -14.37 3.54 9.55
N TYR A 268 -13.67 4.58 9.12
CA TYR A 268 -12.35 4.99 9.65
C TYR A 268 -12.37 5.42 11.12
N ASP A 269 -13.55 5.83 11.61
CA ASP A 269 -13.83 6.31 12.95
C ASP A 269 -14.08 5.18 13.96
N MET A 270 -14.45 3.98 13.50
CA MET A 270 -14.78 2.83 14.34
C MET A 270 -13.92 1.56 14.09
N PRO A 271 -12.59 1.67 13.92
CA PRO A 271 -11.77 0.52 13.58
C PRO A 271 -11.65 -0.50 14.72
N GLY A 272 -11.94 -0.13 15.98
CA GLY A 272 -11.80 -1.04 17.13
C GLY A 272 -13.05 -1.88 17.43
N ASP A 273 -14.24 -1.34 17.17
CA ASP A 273 -15.52 -1.93 17.63
C ASP A 273 -16.08 -2.96 16.65
N ASN A 274 -15.84 -2.77 15.36
CA ASN A 274 -16.15 -3.76 14.33
C ASN A 274 -15.17 -3.67 13.16
N PRO A 275 -13.90 -4.10 13.34
CA PRO A 275 -12.89 -4.00 12.30
C PRO A 275 -13.21 -4.83 11.04
N THR A 276 -14.27 -5.65 11.07
CA THR A 276 -14.70 -6.42 9.89
C THR A 276 -15.31 -5.54 8.79
N ASN A 277 -15.74 -4.31 9.12
CA ASN A 277 -16.30 -3.37 8.15
C ASN A 277 -15.39 -2.16 7.88
N SER A 278 -14.21 -2.09 8.51
CA SER A 278 -13.26 -1.02 8.25
C SER A 278 -12.08 -1.50 7.42
N TRP A 279 -11.70 -0.70 6.42
CA TRP A 279 -10.64 -1.05 5.45
C TRP A 279 -9.69 0.12 5.27
N PRO A 280 -8.36 -0.11 5.26
CA PRO A 280 -7.38 0.95 5.09
C PRO A 280 -7.25 1.38 3.62
N TRP A 281 -8.33 1.88 3.02
CA TRP A 281 -8.30 2.33 1.63
C TRP A 281 -7.59 3.67 1.51
N THR A 282 -6.44 3.68 0.84
CA THR A 282 -5.53 4.83 0.80
C THR A 282 -6.10 5.99 0.00
N ARG A 283 -6.92 5.70 -1.01
CA ARG A 283 -7.35 6.64 -2.06
C ARG A 283 -6.20 7.23 -2.87
N LEU A 284 -5.04 6.56 -2.86
CA LEU A 284 -3.82 6.99 -3.57
C LEU A 284 -3.38 5.98 -4.62
N GLY A 285 -4.27 5.06 -5.01
CA GLY A 285 -4.03 4.10 -6.09
C GLY A 285 -3.22 2.86 -5.72
N TYR A 286 -2.92 2.66 -4.43
CA TYR A 286 -2.25 1.48 -3.91
C TYR A 286 -2.95 0.96 -2.64
N THR A 287 -2.80 -0.33 -2.36
CA THR A 287 -3.29 -0.96 -1.13
C THR A 287 -2.43 -0.58 0.06
N TYR A 288 -3.01 -0.39 1.25
CA TYR A 288 -2.21 -0.08 2.44
C TYR A 288 -1.51 -1.33 2.99
N ASP A 289 -0.18 -1.37 2.96
CA ASP A 289 0.60 -2.46 3.54
C ASP A 289 0.82 -2.29 5.04
N TRP A 290 -0.10 -2.84 5.83
CA TRP A 290 0.00 -2.77 7.30
C TRP A 290 1.07 -3.69 7.89
N GLY A 291 1.70 -4.54 7.06
CA GLY A 291 2.82 -5.38 7.45
C GLY A 291 4.18 -4.69 7.39
N GLN A 292 4.27 -3.45 6.88
CA GLN A 292 5.50 -2.69 6.70
C GLN A 292 5.39 -1.30 7.38
N PRO A 293 5.89 -1.15 8.62
CA PRO A 293 5.65 0.07 9.40
C PRO A 293 6.38 1.32 8.89
N SER A 294 7.50 1.15 8.17
CA SER A 294 8.29 2.27 7.63
C SER A 294 7.85 2.71 6.22
N ASN A 295 7.17 1.84 5.49
CA ASN A 295 6.64 2.12 4.17
C ASN A 295 5.34 1.33 3.98
N HIS A 296 4.21 2.01 4.10
CA HIS A 296 2.88 1.42 4.00
C HIS A 296 2.37 1.31 2.56
N VAL A 297 3.21 1.58 1.55
CA VAL A 297 2.85 1.41 0.14
C VAL A 297 2.83 -0.08 -0.22
N GLY A 298 1.64 -0.61 -0.45
CA GLY A 298 1.40 -1.96 -0.95
C GLY A 298 1.42 -2.04 -2.48
N LEU A 299 0.57 -2.90 -3.03
CA LEU A 299 0.47 -3.12 -4.48
C LEU A 299 -0.45 -2.08 -5.11
N SER A 300 -0.28 -1.83 -6.40
CA SER A 300 -1.17 -0.96 -7.15
C SER A 300 -2.59 -1.54 -7.19
N GLU A 301 -3.57 -0.69 -6.91
CA GLU A 301 -4.96 -1.06 -6.68
C GLU A 301 -5.85 -0.55 -7.81
N TYR A 302 -6.75 -1.42 -8.27
CA TYR A 302 -7.70 -1.13 -9.34
C TYR A 302 -9.05 -1.71 -8.98
N VAL A 303 -10.08 -1.16 -9.59
CA VAL A 303 -11.43 -1.68 -9.50
C VAL A 303 -11.96 -1.96 -10.90
N ILE A 304 -12.60 -3.11 -11.01
CA ILE A 304 -13.45 -3.46 -12.15
C ILE A 304 -14.87 -3.11 -11.73
N PRO A 305 -15.53 -2.16 -12.40
CA PRO A 305 -16.84 -1.67 -12.00
C PRO A 305 -17.88 -2.78 -12.07
N ASP A 306 -18.91 -2.67 -11.24
CA ASP A 306 -20.17 -3.34 -11.53
C ASP A 306 -20.87 -2.65 -12.71
N LYS A 307 -22.02 -3.21 -13.13
CA LYS A 307 -22.81 -2.67 -14.25
C LYS A 307 -23.32 -1.23 -14.07
N TRP A 308 -23.17 -0.62 -12.89
CA TRP A 308 -23.69 0.70 -12.56
C TRP A 308 -22.62 1.79 -12.54
N LEU A 309 -21.35 1.43 -12.68
CA LEU A 309 -20.22 2.35 -12.55
C LEU A 309 -19.57 2.69 -13.91
N TRP A 310 -19.17 3.96 -14.02
CA TRP A 310 -18.51 4.70 -15.13
C TRP A 310 -17.55 3.88 -16.03
N PRO A 311 -17.35 4.20 -17.34
CA PRO A 311 -17.81 5.36 -18.11
C PRO A 311 -19.09 5.19 -18.92
N TRP A 312 -19.91 4.19 -18.58
CA TRP A 312 -21.09 3.86 -19.37
C TRP A 312 -22.38 4.04 -18.56
N PRO A 313 -22.77 5.29 -18.24
CA PRO A 313 -24.09 5.51 -17.67
C PRO A 313 -25.15 4.94 -18.64
N GLY A 314 -25.91 3.95 -18.17
CA GLY A 314 -27.08 3.45 -18.89
C GLY A 314 -26.83 2.42 -20.00
N THR A 315 -25.68 1.75 -20.07
CA THR A 315 -25.59 0.53 -20.91
C THR A 315 -25.68 -0.73 -20.05
N ASN A 316 -26.63 -1.60 -20.36
CA ASN A 316 -26.75 -2.98 -19.86
C ASN A 316 -25.55 -3.88 -20.28
N LYS A 317 -24.33 -3.34 -20.31
CA LYS A 317 -23.13 -4.07 -20.70
C LYS A 317 -22.59 -4.74 -19.45
N ASN A 318 -22.79 -6.05 -19.40
CA ASN A 318 -22.00 -6.91 -18.56
C ASN A 318 -20.51 -6.65 -18.84
N VAL A 319 -19.73 -6.34 -17.80
CA VAL A 319 -18.27 -6.35 -17.93
C VAL A 319 -17.86 -7.79 -18.13
N ALA A 320 -17.36 -8.10 -19.33
CA ALA A 320 -16.91 -9.45 -19.65
C ALA A 320 -15.53 -9.66 -19.04
N MET A 321 -15.40 -10.70 -18.22
CA MET A 321 -14.13 -11.18 -17.70
C MET A 321 -14.07 -12.70 -17.78
N GLU A 322 -12.87 -13.22 -18.03
CA GLU A 322 -12.61 -14.66 -18.07
C GLU A 322 -11.71 -15.05 -16.89
N VAL A 323 -12.07 -16.13 -16.17
CA VAL A 323 -11.15 -16.72 -15.19
C VAL A 323 -10.01 -17.43 -15.89
N ALA A 324 -8.80 -16.95 -15.68
CA ALA A 324 -7.59 -17.57 -16.20
C ALA A 324 -7.10 -18.70 -15.30
N PHE A 325 -7.13 -18.48 -13.98
CA PHE A 325 -6.51 -19.36 -13.01
C PHE A 325 -7.08 -19.16 -11.62
N ILE A 326 -7.22 -20.24 -10.86
CA ILE A 326 -7.62 -20.22 -9.44
C ILE A 326 -6.61 -21.06 -8.67
N THR A 327 -6.04 -20.52 -7.60
CA THR A 327 -5.07 -21.25 -6.78
C THR A 327 -5.04 -20.79 -5.33
N ASN A 328 -4.52 -21.65 -4.46
CA ASN A 328 -4.31 -21.32 -3.07
C ASN A 328 -3.24 -20.21 -2.94
N ALA A 329 -3.55 -19.17 -2.18
CA ALA A 329 -2.69 -18.00 -2.01
C ALA A 329 -1.35 -18.33 -1.32
N ALA A 330 -1.30 -19.36 -0.46
CA ALA A 330 -0.07 -19.78 0.21
C ALA A 330 0.98 -20.40 -0.74
N SER A 331 0.55 -20.84 -1.93
CA SER A 331 1.41 -21.38 -3.00
C SER A 331 1.60 -20.43 -4.19
N TYR A 332 0.96 -19.26 -4.19
CA TYR A 332 1.05 -18.33 -5.32
C TYR A 332 2.49 -17.86 -5.55
N GLY A 333 2.95 -17.81 -6.80
CA GLY A 333 4.30 -17.36 -7.15
C GLY A 333 5.45 -18.32 -6.81
N LYS A 334 5.15 -19.54 -6.31
CA LYS A 334 6.15 -20.57 -5.97
C LYS A 334 6.45 -21.54 -7.09
#